data_AF-A0A2N6GG13-F1
#
_entry.id   AF-A0A2N6GG13-F1
#
_cell.length_a   1.000
_cell.length_b   1.000
_cell.length_c   1.000
_cell.angle_alpha   90.00
_cell.angle_beta   90.00
_cell.angle_gamma   90.00
#
_symmetry.space_group_name_H-M   'P 1'
#
loop_
_entity.id
_entity.type
_entity.pdbx_description
1 polymer ?
#
loop_
_entity_poly.entity_id
_entity_poly.type
_entity_poly.pdbx_seq_one_letter_code
_entity_poly.pdbx_strand_id
1 'polypeptide(L)'
;MKPNKVILTTDKEYTNEYQYIFEDLYKREIELFCAWGKHCEQWEFAMDLYLTDQDRMDSSHHITTTSHIDEPFEDVLNMAKLWPSENGNNEVETIKL
;
A
#
# COMPACT_ATOMS: atom_id res chain seq x y z
N MET A 1 -12.98 -12.32 3.23
CA MET A 1 -12.55 -10.91 3.22
C MET A 1 -11.22 -10.86 2.48
N LYS A 2 -10.90 -9.75 1.80
CA LYS A 2 -9.56 -9.56 1.25
C LYS A 2 -8.58 -9.18 2.38
N PRO A 3 -7.27 -9.44 2.22
CA PRO A 3 -6.26 -8.97 3.17
C PRO A 3 -6.27 -7.45 3.37
N ASN A 4 -5.90 -6.99 4.56
CA ASN A 4 -5.73 -5.58 4.92
C ASN A 4 -4.27 -5.11 4.80
N LYS A 5 -3.37 -5.96 4.29
CA LYS A 5 -1.98 -5.63 4.00
C LYS A 5 -1.73 -5.88 2.53
N VAL A 6 -1.14 -4.91 1.84
CA VAL A 6 -1.01 -4.94 0.39
C VAL A 6 0.41 -4.62 -0.02
N ILE A 7 0.96 -5.43 -0.92
CA ILE A 7 2.18 -5.12 -1.67
C ILE A 7 1.79 -4.87 -3.12
N LEU A 8 2.01 -3.64 -3.59
CA LEU A 8 1.93 -3.32 -5.00
C LEU A 8 3.29 -3.59 -5.65
N THR A 9 3.32 -4.51 -6.61
CA THR A 9 4.50 -4.83 -7.42
C THR A 9 4.37 -4.21 -8.80
N THR A 10 5.27 -3.28 -9.14
CA THR A 10 5.19 -2.57 -10.41
C THR A 10 6.53 -1.98 -10.87
N ASP A 11 6.73 -1.98 -12.19
CA ASP A 11 7.80 -1.25 -12.88
C ASP A 11 7.27 -0.05 -13.65
N LYS A 12 6.04 0.41 -13.36
CA LYS A 12 5.41 1.57 -14.00
C LYS A 12 5.48 2.79 -13.10
N GLU A 13 5.69 3.95 -13.71
CA GLU A 13 5.51 5.24 -13.04
C GLU A 13 4.05 5.42 -12.62
N TYR A 14 3.83 6.10 -11.50
CA TYR A 14 2.48 6.44 -11.09
C TYR A 14 1.92 7.51 -12.03
N THR A 15 0.67 7.34 -12.44
CA THR A 15 -0.13 8.37 -13.10
C THR A 15 -1.55 8.35 -12.51
N ASN A 16 -2.28 9.45 -12.69
CA ASN A 16 -3.66 9.56 -12.18
C ASN A 16 -4.62 8.51 -12.76
N GLU A 17 -4.24 7.80 -13.84
CA GLU A 17 -5.03 6.68 -14.36
C GLU A 17 -5.16 5.52 -13.36
N TYR A 18 -4.23 5.42 -12.40
CA TYR A 18 -4.21 4.36 -11.39
C TYR A 18 -4.84 4.76 -10.06
N GLN A 19 -5.38 5.98 -9.93
CA GLN A 19 -5.97 6.45 -8.67
C GLN A 19 -7.08 5.51 -8.15
N TYR A 20 -7.77 4.80 -9.04
CA TYR A 20 -8.78 3.79 -8.67
C TYR A 20 -8.24 2.70 -7.74
N ILE A 21 -6.93 2.42 -7.77
CA ILE A 21 -6.29 1.47 -6.85
C ILE A 21 -6.32 2.04 -5.44
N PHE A 22 -5.89 3.29 -5.25
CA PHE A 22 -5.91 3.95 -3.94
C PHE A 22 -7.34 4.08 -3.40
N GLU A 23 -8.31 4.34 -4.27
CA GLU A 23 -9.72 4.38 -3.89
C GLU A 23 -10.24 3.02 -3.38
N ASP A 24 -9.88 1.91 -4.04
CA ASP A 24 -10.22 0.56 -3.57
C ASP A 24 -9.56 0.26 -2.23
N LEU A 25 -8.25 0.50 -2.13
CA LEU A 25 -7.48 0.22 -0.93
C LEU A 25 -7.97 1.03 0.28
N TYR A 26 -8.27 2.31 0.08
CA TYR A 26 -8.82 3.17 1.13
C TYR A 26 -10.21 2.72 1.58
N LYS A 27 -11.13 2.40 0.65
CA LYS A 27 -12.47 1.89 0.99
C LYS A 27 -12.44 0.56 1.72
N ARG A 28 -11.39 -0.24 1.51
CA ARG A 28 -11.17 -1.53 2.17
C ARG A 28 -10.56 -1.39 3.55
N GLU A 29 -10.20 -0.18 3.95
CA GLU A 29 -9.56 0.10 5.23
C GLU A 29 -8.30 -0.75 5.44
N ILE A 30 -7.39 -0.78 4.45
CA ILE A 30 -6.12 -1.50 4.59
C ILE A 30 -5.20 -0.81 5.61
N GLU A 31 -4.39 -1.57 6.34
CA GLU A 31 -3.49 -1.03 7.37
C GLU A 31 -2.08 -0.78 6.85
N LEU A 32 -1.68 -1.51 5.79
CA LEU A 32 -0.32 -1.43 5.22
C LEU A 32 -0.36 -1.45 3.70
N PHE A 33 0.30 -0.47 3.09
CA PHE A 33 0.59 -0.39 1.67
C PHE A 33 2.10 -0.35 1.44
N CYS A 34 2.65 -1.39 0.82
CA CYS A 34 4.04 -1.45 0.39
C CYS A 34 4.10 -1.30 -1.14
N ALA A 35 4.82 -0.31 -1.65
CA ALA A 35 5.18 -0.24 -3.05
C ALA A 35 6.53 -0.94 -3.27
N TRP A 36 6.61 -1.81 -4.27
CA TRP A 36 7.82 -2.55 -4.61
C TRP A 36 8.08 -2.53 -6.12
N GLY A 37 9.33 -2.34 -6.51
CA GLY A 37 9.77 -2.30 -7.89
C GLY A 37 10.32 -0.94 -8.32
N LYS A 38 10.67 -0.80 -9.60
CA LYS A 38 11.55 0.29 -10.07
C LYS A 38 11.07 1.72 -9.75
N HIS A 39 9.77 1.93 -9.70
CA HIS A 39 9.16 3.26 -9.51
C HIS A 39 8.35 3.35 -8.20
N CYS A 40 8.61 2.46 -7.24
CA CYS A 40 7.81 2.34 -6.02
C CYS A 40 7.71 3.63 -5.18
N GLU A 41 8.76 4.45 -5.14
CA GLU A 41 8.76 5.72 -4.39
C GLU A 41 7.67 6.68 -4.90
N GLN A 42 7.40 6.68 -6.21
CA GLN A 42 6.32 7.51 -6.78
C GLN A 42 4.94 7.05 -6.32
N TRP A 43 4.76 5.73 -6.16
CA TRP A 43 3.50 5.15 -5.71
C TRP A 43 3.25 5.40 -4.23
N GLU A 44 4.28 5.26 -3.40
CA GLU A 44 4.22 5.63 -1.98
C GLU A 44 3.88 7.12 -1.84
N PHE A 45 4.63 7.99 -2.51
CA PHE A 45 4.40 9.43 -2.46
C PHE A 45 2.99 9.82 -2.93
N ALA A 46 2.49 9.17 -3.99
CA ALA A 46 1.13 9.42 -4.47
C ALA A 46 0.06 8.92 -3.49
N MET A 47 0.29 7.78 -2.82
CA MET A 47 -0.60 7.29 -1.77
C MET A 47 -0.60 8.23 -0.56
N ASP A 48 0.55 8.74 -0.13
CA ASP A 48 0.66 9.73 0.96
C ASP A 48 -0.12 11.00 0.65
N LEU A 49 0.04 11.54 -0.56
CA LEU A 49 -0.75 12.68 -1.02
C LEU A 49 -2.25 12.37 -1.07
N TYR A 50 -2.61 11.17 -1.51
CA TYR A 50 -4.00 10.74 -1.55
C TYR A 50 -4.61 10.68 -0.13
N LEU A 51 -3.88 10.16 0.86
CA LEU A 51 -4.34 10.02 2.25
C LEU A 51 -4.39 11.35 3.01
N THR A 52 -3.55 12.32 2.64
CA THR A 52 -3.46 13.64 3.28
C THR A 52 -4.39 14.70 2.67
N ASP A 53 -5.30 14.28 1.78
CA ASP A 53 -6.39 15.12 1.30
C ASP A 53 -7.37 15.47 2.44
N GLN A 54 -7.89 16.70 2.46
CA GLN A 54 -8.78 17.19 3.52
C GLN A 54 -10.04 16.33 3.67
N ASP A 55 -10.55 15.76 2.58
CA ASP A 55 -11.74 14.90 2.61
C ASP A 55 -11.47 13.55 3.31
N ARG A 56 -10.20 13.16 3.50
CA ARG A 56 -9.76 11.87 4.04
C ARG A 56 -8.94 11.99 5.33
N MET A 57 -8.37 13.17 5.62
CA MET A 57 -7.56 13.45 6.80
C MET A 57 -8.31 13.22 8.12
N ASP A 58 -9.62 13.49 8.16
CA ASP A 58 -10.44 13.34 9.37
C ASP A 58 -10.91 11.89 9.61
N SER A 59 -10.49 10.94 8.76
CA SER A 59 -10.83 9.53 8.97
C SER A 59 -10.05 8.94 10.14
N SER A 60 -10.71 8.12 10.96
CA SER A 60 -10.06 7.38 12.06
C SER A 60 -9.16 6.25 11.55
N HIS A 61 -9.15 6.01 10.25
CA HIS A 61 -8.45 4.92 9.61
C HIS A 61 -7.07 5.37 9.12
N HIS A 62 -6.03 4.72 9.64
CA HIS A 62 -4.64 5.01 9.28
C HIS A 62 -4.07 3.91 8.39
N ILE A 63 -3.41 4.30 7.30
CA ILE A 63 -2.69 3.40 6.41
C ILE A 63 -1.21 3.73 6.53
N THR A 64 -0.40 2.74 6.90
CA THR A 64 1.05 2.89 6.81
C THR A 64 1.49 2.65 5.37
N THR A 65 2.31 3.55 4.85
CA THR A 65 2.88 3.47 3.51
C THR A 65 4.39 3.23 3.61
N THR A 66 4.93 2.49 2.65
CA THR A 66 6.38 2.23 2.53
C THR A 66 6.74 1.92 1.09
N SER A 67 7.94 2.26 0.64
CA SER A 67 8.49 1.85 -0.66
C SER A 67 9.82 1.10 -0.56
N HIS A 68 10.04 0.19 -1.50
CA HIS A 68 11.15 -0.77 -1.48
C HIS A 68 11.72 -0.98 -2.90
N ILE A 69 12.71 -0.18 -3.30
CA ILE A 69 13.30 -0.22 -4.65
C ILE A 69 14.34 -1.33 -4.84
N ASP A 70 15.24 -1.49 -3.86
CA ASP A 70 16.41 -2.38 -3.95
C ASP A 70 16.32 -3.59 -2.99
N GLU A 71 15.19 -3.75 -2.30
CA GLU A 71 14.98 -4.86 -1.37
C GLU A 71 14.47 -6.11 -2.10
N PRO A 72 14.95 -7.32 -1.73
CA PRO A 72 14.37 -8.55 -2.23
C PRO A 72 12.88 -8.63 -1.90
N PHE A 73 12.05 -8.98 -2.89
CA PHE A 73 10.61 -9.08 -2.71
C PHE A 73 10.21 -9.96 -1.51
N GLU A 74 10.94 -11.06 -1.29
CA GLU A 74 10.64 -11.98 -0.19
C GLU A 74 10.87 -11.35 1.18
N ASP A 75 11.83 -10.44 1.31
CA ASP A 75 12.09 -9.72 2.56
C ASP A 75 10.96 -8.73 2.85
N VAL A 76 10.47 -8.03 1.82
CA VAL A 76 9.30 -7.13 1.91
C VAL A 76 8.03 -7.91 2.24
N LEU A 77 7.83 -9.07 1.62
CA LEU A 77 6.70 -9.95 1.93
C LEU A 77 6.75 -10.45 3.37
N ASN A 78 7.93 -10.82 3.86
CA ASN A 78 8.12 -11.24 5.25
C ASN A 78 7.88 -10.09 6.22
N MET A 79 8.36 -8.88 5.90
CA MET A 79 8.09 -7.67 6.68
C MET A 79 6.58 -7.41 6.76
N ALA A 80 5.86 -7.41 5.63
CA ALA A 80 4.42 -7.19 5.60
C ALA A 80 3.66 -8.24 6.41
N LYS A 81 4.02 -9.52 6.32
CA LYS A 81 3.41 -10.59 7.14
C LYS A 81 3.61 -10.36 8.64
N LEU A 82 4.76 -9.83 9.04
CA LEU A 82 5.11 -9.55 10.44
C LEU A 82 4.57 -8.20 10.94
N TRP A 83 4.06 -7.35 10.05
CA TRP A 83 3.49 -6.06 10.43
C TRP A 83 2.34 -6.24 11.41
N PRO A 84 2.27 -5.48 12.52
CA PRO A 84 1.14 -5.56 13.44
C PRO A 84 -0.18 -5.26 12.73
N SER A 85 -1.22 -6.04 13.01
CA SER A 85 -2.57 -5.81 12.48
C SER A 85 -3.60 -5.85 13.60
N GLU A 86 -4.60 -4.97 13.55
CA GLU A 86 -5.59 -4.83 14.63
C GLU A 86 -6.45 -6.09 14.77
N ASN A 87 -6.70 -6.79 13.66
CA ASN A 87 -7.52 -8.00 13.61
C ASN A 87 -6.69 -9.30 13.73
N GLY A 88 -5.37 -9.20 13.86
CA GLY A 88 -4.45 -10.35 13.95
C GLY A 88 -4.28 -11.16 12.66
N ASN A 89 -4.86 -10.71 11.54
CA ASN A 89 -4.64 -11.32 10.23
C ASN A 89 -3.28 -10.88 9.65
N ASN A 90 -2.50 -11.87 9.21
CA ASN A 90 -1.18 -11.69 8.62
C ASN A 90 -1.12 -12.06 7.14
N GLU A 91 -2.27 -12.33 6.52
CA GLU A 91 -2.37 -12.46 5.07
C GLU A 91 -1.96 -11.14 4.40
N VAL A 92 -1.28 -11.26 3.27
CA VAL A 92 -0.82 -10.13 2.45
C VAL A 92 -1.33 -10.35 1.02
N GLU A 93 -2.00 -9.35 0.46
CA GLU A 93 -2.37 -9.34 -0.95
C GLU A 93 -1.21 -8.78 -1.77
N THR A 94 -0.86 -9.44 -2.87
CA THR A 94 0.09 -8.89 -3.85
C THR A 94 -0.69 -8.47 -5.10
N ILE A 95 -0.60 -7.18 -5.44
CA ILE A 95 -1.17 -6.62 -6.66
C ILE A 95 -0.02 -6.46 -7.67
N LYS A 96 -0.22 -6.93 -8.91
CA LYS A 96 0.75 -6.81 -10.01
C LYS A 96 0.23 -5.83 -11.05
N LEU A 97 1.05 -4.83 -11.42
CA LEU A 97 0.71 -3.77 -12.38
C LEU A 97 1.65 -3.73 -13.58
#